data_AF-A0A088T1R2-F1
#
_entry.id   AF-A0A088T1R2-F1
#
_cell.length_a   1.000
_cell.length_b   1.000
_cell.length_c   1.000
_cell.angle_alpha   90.00
_cell.angle_beta   90.00
_cell.angle_gamma   90.00
#
_symmetry.space_group_name_H-M   'P 1'
#
loop_
_entity.id
_entity.type
_entity.pdbx_description
1 polymer ?
#
loop_
_entity_poly.entity_id
_entity_poly.type
_entity_poly.pdbx_seq_one_letter_code
_entity_poly.pdbx_strand_id
1 'polypeptide(L)'
;MRRGAFYVLMAIVAIGIILLNTIDSIKYLTCEDPNNYIYEINEITETSITITVDTTSSAETFSDYVYHINEDTLYIGVKYTMNPLNDNPTSRYTFTIEIEDEIDKIILKGGTEEKVIFPE
;
A
#
# COMPACT_ATOMS: atom_id res chain seq x y z
N MET A 1 -19.64 -41.67 1.81
CA MET A 1 -20.20 -40.29 1.85
C MET A 1 -19.26 -39.20 2.39
N ARG A 2 -18.02 -39.49 2.85
CA ARG A 2 -17.14 -38.47 3.45
C ARG A 2 -16.31 -37.60 2.48
N ARG A 3 -16.11 -38.04 1.22
CA ARG A 3 -15.25 -37.32 0.26
C ARG A 3 -15.90 -36.05 -0.32
N GLY A 4 -17.22 -36.04 -0.56
CA GLY A 4 -17.92 -34.89 -1.13
C GLY A 4 -17.90 -33.64 -0.24
N ALA A 5 -18.11 -33.81 1.07
CA ALA A 5 -18.05 -32.70 2.02
C ALA A 5 -16.65 -32.06 2.12
N PHE A 6 -15.60 -32.86 1.96
CA PHE A 6 -14.21 -32.37 1.97
C PHE A 6 -13.89 -31.50 0.74
N TYR A 7 -14.36 -31.88 -0.45
CA TYR A 7 -14.16 -31.08 -1.66
C TYR A 7 -14.95 -29.77 -1.64
N VAL A 8 -16.17 -29.78 -1.09
CA VAL A 8 -16.97 -28.56 -0.93
C VAL A 8 -16.31 -27.60 0.06
N LEU A 9 -15.78 -28.11 1.18
CA LEU A 9 -15.05 -27.30 2.15
C LEU A 9 -13.79 -26.67 1.53
N MET A 10 -12.99 -27.46 0.81
CA MET A 10 -11.81 -26.97 0.07
C MET A 10 -12.16 -25.89 -0.95
N ALA A 11 -13.27 -26.05 -1.69
CA ALA A 11 -13.72 -25.04 -2.65
C ALA A 11 -14.13 -23.72 -1.98
N ILE A 12 -14.84 -23.78 -0.84
CA ILE A 12 -15.23 -22.57 -0.09
C ILE A 12 -14.00 -21.86 0.47
N VAL A 13 -13.03 -22.60 1.02
CA VAL A 13 -11.76 -22.04 1.51
C VAL A 13 -10.99 -21.37 0.37
N ALA A 14 -10.88 -22.04 -0.78
CA ALA A 14 -10.19 -21.47 -1.94
C ALA A 14 -10.87 -20.19 -2.46
N ILE A 15 -12.20 -20.18 -2.57
CA ILE A 15 -12.96 -18.99 -2.97
C ILE A 15 -12.78 -17.86 -1.96
N GLY A 16 -12.79 -18.16 -0.66
CA GLY A 16 -12.55 -17.19 0.40
C GLY A 16 -11.16 -16.55 0.30
N ILE A 17 -10.11 -17.36 0.09
CA ILE A 17 -8.75 -16.86 -0.11
C ILE A 17 -8.64 -15.99 -1.36
N ILE A 18 -9.26 -16.40 -2.47
CA ILE A 18 -9.25 -15.61 -3.72
C ILE A 18 -9.94 -14.25 -3.51
N LEU A 19 -11.10 -14.24 -2.85
CA LEU A 19 -11.85 -13.02 -2.58
C LEU A 19 -11.07 -12.05 -1.67
N LEU A 20 -10.44 -12.56 -0.61
CA LEU A 20 -9.61 -11.76 0.29
C LEU A 20 -8.46 -11.08 -0.45
N ASN A 21 -7.67 -11.85 -1.21
CA ASN A 21 -6.56 -11.30 -2.00
C ASN A 21 -7.04 -10.28 -3.05
N THR A 22 -8.22 -10.48 -3.63
CA THR A 22 -8.78 -9.55 -4.62
C THR A 22 -9.11 -8.19 -4.00
N ILE A 23 -9.61 -8.17 -2.77
CA ILE A 23 -9.97 -6.92 -2.07
C ILE A 23 -8.73 -6.07 -1.80
N ASP A 24 -7.63 -6.69 -1.36
CA ASP A 24 -6.38 -5.95 -1.11
C ASP A 24 -5.78 -5.40 -2.40
N SER A 25 -5.78 -6.15 -3.51
CA SER A 25 -5.32 -5.63 -4.80
C SER A 25 -6.15 -4.46 -5.31
N ILE A 26 -7.46 -4.44 -5.07
CA ILE A 26 -8.34 -3.33 -5.50
C ILE A 26 -7.99 -2.02 -4.77
N LYS A 27 -7.54 -2.09 -3.51
CA LYS A 27 -7.18 -0.91 -2.71
C LYS A 27 -6.10 -0.05 -3.37
N TYR A 28 -5.19 -0.71 -4.09
CA TYR A 28 -4.03 -0.07 -4.72
C TYR A 28 -4.28 0.34 -6.18
N LEU A 29 -5.43 -0.02 -6.77
CA LEU A 29 -5.71 0.24 -8.19
C LEU A 29 -5.75 1.73 -8.54
N THR A 30 -6.12 2.58 -7.57
CA THR A 30 -6.16 4.05 -7.72
C THR A 30 -4.96 4.74 -7.08
N CYS A 31 -3.94 3.99 -6.68
CA CYS A 31 -2.70 4.55 -6.13
C CYS A 31 -1.73 4.86 -7.27
N GLU A 32 -0.88 5.86 -7.03
CA GLU A 32 0.16 6.28 -7.96
C GLU A 32 1.18 5.16 -8.17
N ASP A 33 1.71 5.05 -9.39
CA ASP A 33 2.80 4.12 -9.69
C ASP A 33 4.01 4.48 -8.79
N PRO A 34 4.58 3.52 -8.04
CA PRO A 34 5.72 3.76 -7.14
C PRO A 34 7.00 4.25 -7.85
N ASN A 35 7.03 4.26 -9.19
CA ASN A 35 8.11 4.83 -9.99
C ASN A 35 7.89 6.31 -10.35
N ASN A 36 6.68 6.86 -10.16
CA ASN A 36 6.34 8.24 -10.52
C ASN A 36 6.53 9.26 -9.38
N TYR A 37 6.86 8.79 -8.17
CA TYR A 37 7.12 9.64 -7.01
C TYR A 37 8.38 9.19 -6.25
N ILE A 38 8.89 10.09 -5.44
CA ILE A 38 10.04 9.90 -4.57
C ILE A 38 9.55 9.53 -3.19
N TYR A 39 10.27 8.64 -2.50
CA TYR A 39 10.02 8.29 -1.11
C TYR A 39 11.30 8.45 -0.28
N GLU A 40 11.12 8.65 1.01
CA GLU A 40 12.17 8.69 2.02
C GLU A 40 11.65 8.02 3.29
N ILE A 41 12.30 6.93 3.72
CA ILE A 41 12.03 6.33 5.03
C ILE A 41 12.76 7.19 6.06
N ASN A 42 12.02 7.96 6.84
CA ASN A 42 12.62 8.87 7.82
C ASN A 42 12.99 8.12 9.11
N GLU A 43 12.14 7.20 9.56
CA GLU A 43 12.31 6.47 10.81
C GLU A 43 11.56 5.14 10.78
N ILE A 44 12.18 4.07 11.31
CA ILE A 44 11.55 2.79 11.62
C ILE A 44 11.84 2.50 13.10
N THR A 45 10.78 2.30 13.87
CA THR A 45 10.82 1.94 15.29
C THR A 45 10.03 0.66 15.53
N GLU A 46 10.04 0.13 16.74
CA GLU A 46 9.25 -1.05 17.11
C GLU A 46 7.73 -0.82 17.04
N THR A 47 7.27 0.43 17.09
CA THR A 47 5.82 0.77 17.15
C THR A 47 5.35 1.68 16.04
N SER A 48 6.25 2.21 15.20
CA SER A 48 5.88 3.14 14.14
C SER A 48 6.90 3.20 13.00
N ILE A 49 6.40 3.52 11.81
CA ILE A 49 7.19 3.79 10.60
C ILE A 49 6.79 5.15 10.05
N THR A 50 7.76 6.03 9.85
CA THR A 50 7.53 7.39 9.32
C THR A 50 8.15 7.54 7.93
N ILE A 51 7.32 7.85 6.93
CA ILE A 51 7.72 7.94 5.52
C ILE A 51 7.30 9.29 4.95
N THR A 52 8.20 9.87 4.16
CA THR A 52 7.91 11.06 3.34
C THR A 52 7.77 10.64 1.88
N VAL A 53 6.78 11.20 1.19
CA VAL A 53 6.55 11.01 -0.23
C VAL A 53 6.51 12.36 -0.93
N ASP A 54 7.02 12.41 -2.16
CA ASP A 54 7.07 13.64 -2.95
C ASP A 54 6.84 13.34 -4.44
N THR A 55 5.91 14.05 -5.08
CA THR A 55 5.75 13.99 -6.54
C THR A 55 6.64 15.02 -7.21
N THR A 56 7.20 14.68 -8.36
CA THR A 56 7.95 15.64 -9.19
C THR A 56 7.02 16.56 -9.99
N SER A 57 5.72 16.27 -10.02
CA SER A 57 4.71 17.06 -10.71
C SER A 57 4.33 18.30 -9.90
N SER A 58 4.47 19.49 -10.50
CA SER A 58 4.05 20.74 -9.87
C SER A 58 2.54 20.99 -9.92
N ALA A 59 1.74 20.08 -10.49
CA ALA A 59 0.29 20.22 -10.63
C ALA A 59 -0.51 19.25 -9.74
N GLU A 60 0.18 18.34 -9.05
CA GLU A 60 -0.42 17.29 -8.24
C GLU A 60 -0.34 17.64 -6.76
N THR A 61 -1.42 17.39 -6.04
CA THR A 61 -1.46 17.50 -4.59
C THR A 61 -1.63 16.13 -3.98
N PHE A 62 -0.89 15.87 -2.91
CA PHE A 62 -1.11 14.70 -2.07
C PHE A 62 -2.57 14.72 -1.62
N SER A 63 -3.25 13.59 -1.80
CA SER A 63 -4.65 13.42 -1.44
C SER A 63 -4.81 12.48 -0.27
N ASP A 64 -4.15 11.32 -0.32
CA ASP A 64 -4.36 10.25 0.66
C ASP A 64 -3.24 9.20 0.56
N TYR A 65 -3.18 8.31 1.55
CA TYR A 65 -2.40 7.09 1.50
C TYR A 65 -3.20 5.93 2.10
N VAL A 66 -2.90 4.73 1.64
CA VAL A 66 -3.51 3.50 2.14
C VAL A 66 -2.41 2.54 2.51
N TYR A 67 -2.60 1.80 3.60
CA TYR A 67 -1.67 0.74 3.94
C TYR A 67 -2.38 -0.54 4.37
N HIS A 68 -1.65 -1.65 4.31
CA HIS A 68 -2.06 -2.95 4.80
C HIS A 68 -0.82 -3.70 5.28
N ILE A 69 -0.92 -4.37 6.43
CA ILE A 69 0.13 -5.23 6.96
C ILE A 69 -0.34 -6.67 6.76
N ASN A 70 0.48 -7.47 6.10
CA ASN A 70 0.27 -8.90 5.99
C ASN A 70 1.54 -9.60 6.50
N GLU A 71 1.38 -10.36 7.58
CA GLU A 71 2.52 -10.93 8.32
C GLU A 71 3.51 -9.83 8.71
N ASP A 72 4.77 -9.94 8.27
CA ASP A 72 5.88 -9.01 8.52
C ASP A 72 6.06 -7.96 7.41
N THR A 73 5.12 -7.89 6.46
CA THR A 73 5.23 -7.04 5.28
C THR A 73 4.20 -5.91 5.29
N LEU A 74 4.69 -4.67 5.25
CA LEU A 74 3.88 -3.47 5.11
C LEU A 74 3.75 -3.08 3.63
N TYR A 75 2.51 -2.99 3.16
CA TYR A 75 2.16 -2.54 1.80
C TYR A 75 1.56 -1.14 1.85
N ILE A 76 2.11 -0.20 1.10
CA ILE A 76 1.70 1.22 1.12
C ILE A 76 1.36 1.69 -0.29
N GLY A 77 0.22 2.34 -0.46
CA GLY A 77 -0.18 3.02 -1.68
C GLY A 77 -0.37 4.50 -1.41
N VAL A 78 0.10 5.34 -2.33
CA VAL A 78 0.02 6.80 -2.23
C VAL A 78 -0.94 7.31 -3.30
N LYS A 79 -1.70 8.36 -3.00
CA LYS A 79 -2.62 8.98 -3.96
C LYS A 79 -2.32 10.45 -4.11
N TYR A 80 -2.07 10.84 -5.35
CA TYR A 80 -2.04 12.22 -5.78
C TYR A 80 -3.31 12.53 -6.58
N THR A 81 -3.75 13.78 -6.52
CA THR A 81 -4.84 14.26 -7.37
C THR A 81 -4.41 15.54 -8.07
N MET A 82 -4.78 15.65 -9.35
CA MET A 82 -4.56 16.87 -10.11
C MET A 82 -5.70 17.84 -9.82
N ASN A 83 -5.38 19.00 -9.26
CA ASN A 83 -6.34 20.08 -9.11
C ASN A 83 -5.82 21.32 -9.85
N PRO A 84 -6.35 21.63 -11.05
CA PRO A 84 -5.87 22.77 -11.85
C PRO A 84 -6.18 24.14 -11.22
N LEU A 85 -6.97 24.19 -10.15
CA LEU A 85 -7.29 25.41 -9.40
C LEU A 85 -6.49 25.53 -8.09
N ASN A 86 -5.59 24.58 -7.81
CA ASN A 86 -4.74 24.64 -6.64
C ASN A 86 -3.45 25.39 -6.96
N ASP A 87 -3.39 26.66 -6.57
CA ASP A 87 -2.21 27.51 -6.77
C ASP A 87 -1.03 27.14 -5.85
N ASN A 88 -1.24 26.27 -4.85
CA ASN A 88 -0.20 25.80 -3.94
C ASN A 88 -0.35 24.29 -3.63
N PRO A 89 -0.04 23.42 -4.61
CA PRO A 89 -0.14 21.98 -4.45
C PRO A 89 0.80 21.46 -3.37
N THR A 90 0.30 20.53 -2.54
CA THR A 90 1.12 19.82 -1.57
C THR A 90 1.80 18.65 -2.26
N SER A 91 2.96 18.87 -2.87
CA SER A 91 3.69 17.79 -3.57
C SER A 91 4.32 16.81 -2.60
N ARG A 92 4.78 17.31 -1.45
CA ARG A 92 5.49 16.56 -0.41
C ARG A 92 4.63 16.37 0.83
N TYR A 93 4.54 15.13 1.31
CA TYR A 93 3.78 14.80 2.51
C TYR A 93 4.49 13.73 3.34
N THR A 94 4.46 13.89 4.66
CA THR A 94 5.02 12.93 5.61
C THR A 94 3.88 12.32 6.42
N PHE A 95 3.88 10.99 6.52
CA PHE A 95 2.91 10.24 7.31
C PHE A 95 3.61 9.21 8.19
N THR A 96 2.95 8.88 9.30
CA THR A 96 3.39 7.88 10.27
C THR A 96 2.34 6.78 10.34
N ILE A 97 2.80 5.53 10.26
CA ILE A 97 1.99 4.32 10.40
C ILE A 97 2.38 3.70 11.73
N GLU A 98 1.42 3.62 12.64
CA GLU A 98 1.57 2.85 13.88
C GLU A 98 1.51 1.35 13.54
N ILE A 99 2.46 0.60 14.09
CA ILE A 99 2.60 -0.85 13.92
C ILE A 99 2.61 -1.54 15.28
N GLU A 100 2.07 -2.75 15.35
CA GLU A 100 2.05 -3.56 16.58
C GLU A 100 3.16 -4.62 16.59
N ASP A 101 3.62 -5.02 15.40
CA ASP A 101 4.62 -6.06 15.17
C ASP A 101 5.78 -5.51 14.33
N GLU A 102 6.94 -6.16 14.45
CA GLU A 102 8.13 -5.85 13.66
C GLU A 102 7.86 -6.04 12.16
N ILE A 103 8.30 -5.07 11.34
CA ILE A 103 8.15 -5.09 9.89
C ILE A 103 9.50 -5.40 9.26
N ASP A 104 9.60 -6.56 8.62
CA ASP A 104 10.79 -7.00 7.91
C ASP A 104 10.84 -6.47 6.47
N LYS A 105 9.68 -6.08 5.91
CA LYS A 105 9.61 -5.67 4.51
C LYS A 105 8.60 -4.54 4.28
N ILE A 106 8.98 -3.54 3.50
CA ILE A 106 8.08 -2.47 3.07
C ILE A 106 8.00 -2.44 1.55
N ILE A 107 6.77 -2.44 1.03
CA ILE A 107 6.47 -2.44 -0.41
C ILE A 107 5.54 -1.28 -0.73
N LEU A 108 5.95 -0.43 -1.67
CA LEU A 108 5.07 0.54 -2.30
C LEU A 108 4.25 -0.12 -3.41
N LYS A 109 2.96 0.20 -3.50
CA LYS A 109 2.01 -0.36 -4.48
C LYS A 109 1.23 0.72 -5.23
N GLY A 110 1.13 0.54 -6.55
CA GLY A 110 0.34 1.39 -7.44
C GLY A 110 -0.18 0.59 -8.63
N GLY A 111 -1.50 0.34 -8.68
CA GLY A 111 -2.06 -0.52 -9.72
C GLY A 111 -1.53 -1.95 -9.64
N THR A 112 -0.86 -2.38 -10.71
CA THR A 112 -0.15 -3.67 -10.80
C THR A 112 1.32 -3.58 -10.43
N GLU A 113 1.83 -2.38 -10.21
CA GLU A 113 3.24 -2.12 -9.94
C GLU A 113 3.53 -2.20 -8.45
N GLU A 114 4.69 -2.77 -8.13
CA GLU A 114 5.19 -2.92 -6.77
C GLU A 114 6.67 -2.54 -6.71
N LYS A 115 7.08 -1.88 -5.62
CA LYS A 115 8.47 -1.51 -5.37
C LYS A 115 8.84 -1.80 -3.93
N VAL A 116 9.80 -2.70 -3.72
CA VAL A 116 10.37 -2.95 -2.39
C VAL A 116 11.24 -1.76 -2.02
N ILE A 117 11.02 -1.22 -0.83
CA ILE A 117 11.77 -0.07 -0.30
C ILE A 117 12.48 -0.38 1.03
N PHE A 118 12.25 -1.58 1.58
CA PHE A 118 12.95 -2.11 2.75
C PHE A 118 12.84 -3.64 2.76
N PRO A 119 13.93 -4.39 3.08
CA PRO A 119 15.32 -3.90 3.09
C PRO A 119 15.77 -3.58 1.65
N GLU A 120 16.64 -2.58 1.48
CA GLU A 120 17.17 -2.19 0.15
C GLU A 120 18.07 -3.25 -0.49
#